data_AF-A0A3P7NCZ7-F1
#
_entry.id   AF-A0A3P7NCZ7-F1
#
_cell.length_a   1.000
_cell.length_b   1.000
_cell.length_c   1.000
_cell.angle_alpha   90.00
_cell.angle_beta   90.00
_cell.angle_gamma   90.00
#
_symmetry.space_group_name_H-M   'P 1'
#
loop_
_entity.id
_entity.type
_entity.pdbx_description
1 polymer ?
#
loop_
_entity_poly.entity_id
_entity_poly.type
_entity_poly.pdbx_seq_one_letter_code
_entity_poly.pdbx_strand_id
1 'polypeptide(L)'
;MHVEMAHYLERLLRSDGRFEIVGEVTLGLVCFRIKNDNERTQTLYEKIEADGRLHLVPSFIRHPVELFFIRVVMCYQFMDEELTRTSFNVISELNTEIFGVKETTHSLHN
;
A
#
# COMPACT_ATOMS: atom_id res chain seq x y z
N MET A 1 2.16 18.41 -11.25
CA MET A 1 3.13 17.82 -10.31
C MET A 1 2.48 16.85 -9.31
N HIS A 2 1.71 17.25 -8.28
CA HIS A 2 1.16 16.27 -7.31
C HIS A 2 0.24 15.21 -7.94
N VAL A 3 -0.69 15.63 -8.81
CA VAL A 3 -1.58 14.70 -9.54
C VAL A 3 -0.77 13.79 -10.47
N GLU A 4 0.24 14.33 -11.12
CA GLU A 4 1.14 13.58 -12.00
C GLU A 4 1.94 12.52 -11.23
N MET A 5 2.45 12.86 -10.04
CA MET A 5 3.13 11.92 -9.15
C MET A 5 2.18 10.88 -8.57
N ALA A 6 0.92 11.24 -8.28
CA ALA A 6 -0.10 10.28 -7.90
C ALA A 6 -0.35 9.24 -9.02
N HIS A 7 -0.48 9.68 -10.28
CA HIS A 7 -0.57 8.76 -11.41
C HIS A 7 0.73 7.97 -11.64
N TYR A 8 1.89 8.53 -11.34
CA TYR A 8 3.14 7.80 -11.41
C TYR A 8 3.18 6.66 -10.38
N LEU A 9 2.83 6.95 -9.13
CA LEU A 9 2.68 5.92 -8.10
C LEU A 9 1.63 4.88 -8.51
N GLU A 10 0.50 5.29 -9.07
CA GLU A 10 -0.54 4.40 -9.59
C GLU A 10 0.05 3.41 -10.62
N ARG A 11 0.85 3.89 -11.57
CA ARG A 11 1.52 3.03 -12.56
C ARG A 11 2.48 2.04 -11.92
N LEU A 12 3.26 2.47 -10.91
CA LEU A 12 4.18 1.59 -10.20
C LEU A 12 3.43 0.47 -9.46
N LEU A 13 2.39 0.83 -8.69
CA LEU A 13 1.54 -0.12 -7.96
C LEU A 13 0.86 -1.12 -8.90
N ARG A 14 0.32 -0.66 -10.04
CA ARG A 14 -0.28 -1.54 -11.05
C ARG A 14 0.75 -2.48 -11.70
N SER A 15 1.96 -1.98 -11.96
CA SER A 15 3.03 -2.75 -12.59
C SER A 15 3.60 -3.84 -11.69
N ASP A 16 3.62 -3.62 -10.37
CA ASP A 16 4.03 -4.63 -9.38
C ASP A 16 3.10 -5.87 -9.39
N GLY A 17 1.83 -5.67 -9.73
CA GLY A 17 0.87 -6.75 -9.91
C GLY A 17 0.31 -7.37 -8.63
N ARG A 18 0.95 -7.16 -7.46
CA ARG A 18 0.42 -7.59 -6.15
C ARG A 18 -0.61 -6.64 -5.55
N PHE A 19 -0.64 -5.39 -6.02
CA PHE A 19 -1.54 -4.35 -5.53
C PHE A 19 -2.68 -4.06 -6.52
N GLU A 20 -3.79 -3.53 -5.99
CA GLU A 20 -4.88 -2.95 -6.76
C GLU A 20 -5.21 -1.53 -6.26
N ILE A 21 -5.69 -0.70 -7.19
CA ILE A 21 -6.09 0.68 -6.92
C ILE A 21 -7.58 0.71 -6.60
N VAL A 22 -7.94 1.42 -5.53
CA VAL A 22 -9.31 1.57 -5.05
C VAL A 22 -9.84 2.93 -5.54
N GLY A 23 -10.67 2.90 -6.59
CA GLY A 23 -11.23 4.10 -7.20
C GLY A 23 -10.30 4.78 -8.22
N GLU A 24 -10.79 5.84 -8.84
CA GLU A 24 -10.03 6.62 -9.82
C GLU A 24 -9.08 7.60 -9.13
N VAL A 25 -7.84 7.70 -9.62
CA VAL A 25 -6.86 8.70 -9.17
C VAL A 25 -7.14 10.00 -9.92
N THR A 26 -7.92 10.90 -9.32
CA THR A 26 -8.26 12.20 -9.95
C THR A 26 -7.41 13.36 -9.41
N LEU A 27 -6.92 13.22 -8.18
CA LEU A 27 -6.14 14.23 -7.47
C LEU A 27 -4.84 13.62 -6.96
N GLY A 28 -4.11 14.34 -6.09
CA GLY A 28 -2.89 13.84 -5.44
C GLY A 28 -3.10 12.68 -4.45
N LEU A 29 -4.21 11.93 -4.50
CA LEU A 29 -4.53 10.83 -3.59
C LEU A 29 -4.57 9.52 -4.37
N VAL A 30 -3.82 8.53 -3.88
CA VAL A 30 -3.85 7.15 -4.37
C VAL A 30 -4.34 6.26 -3.24
N CYS A 31 -5.47 5.61 -3.46
CA CYS A 31 -6.00 4.58 -2.58
C CYS A 31 -5.61 3.22 -3.15
N PHE A 32 -4.93 2.39 -2.36
CA PHE A 32 -4.48 1.08 -2.83
C PHE A 32 -4.57 0.02 -1.74
N ARG A 33 -4.55 -1.24 -2.15
CA ARG A 33 -4.54 -2.40 -1.25
C ARG A 33 -3.80 -3.58 -1.87
N ILE A 34 -3.51 -4.59 -1.07
CA ILE A 34 -3.12 -5.90 -1.59
C ILE A 34 -4.37 -6.55 -2.18
N LYS A 35 -4.21 -7.14 -3.37
CA LYS A 35 -5.31 -7.77 -4.11
C LYS A 35 -6.03 -8.80 -3.26
N ASN A 36 -7.36 -8.68 -3.17
CA ASN A 36 -8.26 -9.66 -2.56
C ASN A 36 -7.92 -10.06 -1.10
N ASP A 37 -7.20 -9.22 -0.33
CA ASP A 37 -6.72 -9.62 1.00
C ASP A 37 -6.78 -8.43 1.99
N ASN A 38 -7.84 -8.35 2.80
CA ASN A 38 -8.02 -7.28 3.80
C ASN A 38 -6.99 -7.42 4.93
N GLU A 39 -6.78 -8.64 5.43
CA GLU A 39 -5.90 -8.93 6.55
C GLU A 39 -4.46 -8.58 6.21
N ARG A 40 -3.94 -9.03 5.06
CA ARG A 40 -2.58 -8.64 4.65
C ARG A 40 -2.44 -7.16 4.36
N THR A 41 -3.49 -6.51 3.84
CA THR A 41 -3.45 -5.05 3.64
C THR A 41 -3.34 -4.33 4.99
N GLN A 42 -4.04 -4.82 6.02
CA GLN A 42 -3.90 -4.29 7.37
C GLN A 42 -2.50 -4.57 7.95
N THR A 43 -1.95 -5.77 7.79
CA THR A 43 -0.58 -6.08 8.21
C THR A 43 0.45 -5.21 7.50
N LEU A 44 0.27 -4.94 6.21
CA LEU A 44 1.14 -4.02 5.45
C LEU A 44 1.07 -2.61 6.02
N TYR A 45 -0.12 -2.12 6.31
CA TYR A 45 -0.29 -0.81 6.95
C TYR A 45 0.42 -0.74 8.30
N GLU A 46 0.23 -1.74 9.17
CA GLU A 46 0.88 -1.82 10.48
C GLU A 46 2.41 -1.86 10.36
N LYS A 47 2.94 -2.59 9.37
CA LYS A 47 4.37 -2.61 9.05
C LYS A 47 4.88 -1.27 8.57
N ILE A 48 4.14 -0.56 7.72
CA ILE A 48 4.53 0.76 7.23
C ILE A 48 4.63 1.76 8.40
N GLU A 49 3.62 1.79 9.27
CA GLU A 49 3.64 2.68 10.44
C GLU A 49 4.75 2.32 11.43
N ALA A 50 5.06 1.03 11.61
CA ALA A 50 6.16 0.58 12.46
C ALA A 50 7.56 0.84 11.87
N ASP A 51 7.70 0.78 10.54
CA ASP A 51 8.95 1.07 9.81
C ASP A 51 9.33 2.56 9.90
N GLY A 52 8.34 3.45 9.88
CA GLY A 52 8.52 4.87 10.15
C GLY A 52 9.14 5.69 9.02
N ARG A 53 9.53 5.08 7.87
CA ARG A 53 9.97 5.84 6.68
C ARG A 53 8.82 6.56 5.98
N LEU A 54 7.60 6.05 6.12
CA LEU A 54 6.38 6.62 5.53
C LEU A 54 5.30 6.71 6.60
N HIS A 55 4.56 7.81 6.61
CA HIS A 55 3.33 7.93 7.38
C HIS A 55 2.14 7.95 6.42
N LEU A 56 1.28 6.95 6.51
CA LEU A 56 0.12 6.78 5.66
C LEU A 56 -1.13 6.63 6.53
N VAL A 57 -2.31 6.75 5.92
CA VAL A 57 -3.56 6.56 6.66
C VAL A 57 -4.38 5.45 6.02
N PRO A 58 -5.01 4.55 6.79
CA PRO A 58 -5.88 3.55 6.25
C PRO A 58 -7.29 4.13 6.06
N SER A 59 -8.14 3.41 5.34
CA SER A 59 -9.57 3.68 5.26
C SER A 59 -10.33 2.40 5.00
N PHE A 60 -11.63 2.47 5.29
CA PHE A 60 -12.48 1.30 5.36
C PHE A 60 -13.86 1.62 4.80
N ILE A 61 -14.37 0.76 3.93
CA ILE A 61 -15.71 0.84 3.35
C ILE A 61 -16.45 -0.47 3.64
N ARG A 62 -17.69 -0.37 4.13
CA ARG A 62 -18.51 -1.53 4.54
C ARG A 62 -19.43 -2.08 3.45
N HIS A 63 -19.75 -1.31 2.41
CA HIS A 63 -20.79 -1.64 1.43
C HIS A 63 -20.30 -1.33 0.01
N PRO A 64 -20.54 -2.21 -0.99
CA PRO A 64 -21.30 -3.47 -0.94
C PRO A 64 -20.51 -4.67 -0.37
N VAL A 65 -19.18 -4.56 -0.29
CA VAL A 65 -18.28 -5.55 0.31
C VAL A 65 -17.31 -4.80 1.22
N GLU A 66 -16.83 -5.48 2.25
CA GLU A 66 -15.83 -4.95 3.16
C GLU A 66 -14.49 -4.74 2.45
N LEU A 67 -14.04 -3.48 2.40
CA LEU A 67 -12.76 -3.09 1.80
C LEU A 67 -11.93 -2.30 2.79
N PHE A 68 -10.77 -2.85 3.16
CA PHE A 68 -9.70 -2.14 3.84
C PHE A 68 -8.63 -1.73 2.81
N PHE A 69 -8.19 -0.47 2.86
CA PHE A 69 -7.20 0.06 1.92
C PHE A 69 -6.37 1.19 2.55
N ILE A 70 -5.22 1.47 1.95
CA ILE A 70 -4.26 2.47 2.38
C ILE A 70 -4.36 3.70 1.48
N ARG A 71 -4.24 4.90 2.05
CA ARG A 71 -4.30 6.19 1.35
C ARG A 71 -2.93 6.84 1.37
N VAL A 72 -2.40 7.11 0.18
CA VAL A 72 -1.18 7.87 -0.04
C VAL A 72 -1.55 9.21 -0.64
N VAL A 73 -1.21 10.30 0.04
CA VAL A 73 -1.41 11.66 -0.48
C VAL A 73 -0.07 12.28 -0.81
N MET A 74 0.02 12.85 -2.00
CA MET A 74 1.16 13.60 -2.47
C MET A 74 1.19 14.98 -1.82
N CYS A 75 1.73 15.06 -0.60
CA CYS A 75 1.69 16.26 0.24
C CYS A 75 2.91 17.18 0.06
N TYR A 76 4.07 16.63 -0.28
CA TYR A 76 5.31 17.40 -0.32
C TYR A 76 5.40 18.28 -1.56
N GLN A 77 5.69 19.56 -1.37
CA GLN A 77 5.69 20.55 -2.46
C GLN A 77 6.77 20.32 -3.53
N PHE A 78 7.82 19.55 -3.24
CA PHE A 78 8.91 19.24 -4.20
C PHE A 78 8.97 17.75 -4.52
N MET A 79 7.80 17.10 -4.54
CA MET A 79 7.73 15.70 -4.87
C MET A 79 8.03 15.46 -6.36
N ASP A 80 8.97 14.57 -6.62
CA ASP A 80 9.41 14.14 -7.94
C ASP A 80 9.30 12.61 -8.09
N GLU A 81 9.68 12.10 -9.26
CA GLU A 81 9.63 10.68 -9.54
C GLU A 81 10.56 9.86 -8.64
N GLU A 82 11.73 10.38 -8.25
CA GLU A 82 12.69 9.67 -7.42
C GLU A 82 12.13 9.47 -6.01
N LEU A 83 11.59 10.52 -5.40
CA LEU A 83 10.96 10.42 -4.09
C LEU A 83 9.71 9.53 -4.14
N THR A 84 8.90 9.66 -5.20
CA THR A 84 7.71 8.81 -5.38
C THR A 84 8.09 7.34 -5.54
N ARG A 85 9.15 7.05 -6.30
CA ARG A 85 9.70 5.71 -6.49
C ARG A 85 10.27 5.16 -5.19
N THR A 86 10.95 5.99 -4.40
CA THR A 86 11.45 5.60 -3.08
C THR A 86 10.30 5.19 -2.16
N SER A 87 9.22 5.97 -2.10
CA SER A 87 8.01 5.61 -1.34
C SER A 87 7.41 4.29 -1.82
N PHE A 88 7.31 4.08 -3.14
CA PHE A 88 6.86 2.81 -3.69
C PHE A 88 7.77 1.63 -3.31
N ASN A 89 9.09 1.83 -3.36
CA ASN A 89 10.06 0.77 -3.01
C ASN A 89 9.91 0.34 -1.55
N VAL A 90 9.69 1.27 -0.61
CA VAL A 90 9.39 0.95 0.79
C VAL A 90 8.13 0.10 0.90
N ILE A 91 7.04 0.50 0.23
CA ILE A 91 5.79 -0.26 0.23
C ILE A 91 5.99 -1.68 -0.35
N SER A 92 6.72 -1.79 -1.45
CA SER A 92 6.97 -3.05 -2.16
C SER A 92 7.90 -3.98 -1.38
N GLU A 93 8.94 -3.43 -0.74
CA GLU A 93 9.86 -4.12 0.17
C GLU A 93 9.09 -4.74 1.35
N LEU A 94 8.36 -3.92 2.11
CA LEU A 94 7.60 -4.37 3.27
C LEU A 94 6.53 -5.39 2.91
N ASN A 95 5.89 -5.24 1.74
CA ASN A 95 4.97 -6.24 1.22
C ASN A 95 5.68 -7.58 0.93
N THR A 96 6.89 -7.55 0.38
CA THR A 96 7.68 -8.76 0.09
C THR A 96 8.01 -9.54 1.37
N GLU A 97 8.32 -8.86 2.46
CA GLU A 97 8.54 -9.49 3.77
C GLU A 97 7.31 -10.24 4.27
N ILE A 98 6.10 -9.69 4.06
CA ILE A 98 4.84 -10.35 4.46
C ILE A 98 4.67 -11.69 3.72
N PHE A 99 5.06 -11.75 2.45
CA PHE A 99 5.00 -12.98 1.66
C PHE A 99 6.17 -13.95 1.94
N GLY A 100 7.31 -13.47 2.41
CA GLY A 100 8.47 -14.28 2.79
C GLY A 100 8.30 -15.05 4.11
N VAL A 101 7.37 -14.64 4.97
CA VAL A 101 7.09 -15.31 6.25
C VAL A 101 5.95 -16.32 6.09
N LYS A 102 6.27 -17.54 5.63
CA LYS A 102 5.47 -18.75 5.90
C LYS A 102 6.37 -19.97 6.04
N GLU A 103 6.72 -20.33 7.29
CA GLU A 103 6.71 -21.68 7.87
C GLU A 103 7.34 -21.68 9.29
N THR A 104 6.51 -21.40 10.31
CA THR A 104 6.63 -22.10 11.60
C THR A 104 5.23 -22.45 12.08
N THR A 105 4.65 -23.46 11.45
CA THR A 105 3.49 -24.16 11.95
C THR A 105 3.93 -24.94 13.19
N HIS A 106 3.78 -24.38 14.40
CA HIS A 106 3.71 -25.22 15.60
C HIS A 106 2.24 -25.59 15.85
N SER A 107 1.73 -26.46 14.98
CA SER A 107 0.70 -27.41 15.36
C SER A 107 1.34 -28.46 16.27
N LEU A 108 1.06 -28.38 17.57
CA LEU A 108 1.05 -29.55 18.45
C LEU A 108 -0.24 -29.49 19.29
N HIS A 109 -1.26 -30.17 18.77
CA HIS A 109 -2.33 -30.78 19.56
C HIS A 109 -2.06 -32.29 19.54
N ASN A 110 -1.63 -32.82 20.68
CA ASN A 110 -2.01 -34.09 21.32
C ASN A 110 -0.98 -34.44 22.40
#